data_AF-A0A9W6TXL8-F1
#
_entry.id   AF-A0A9W6TXL8-F1
#
_cell.length_a   1.000
_cell.length_b   1.000
_cell.length_c   1.000
_cell.angle_alpha   90.00
_cell.angle_beta   90.00
_cell.angle_gamma   90.00
#
_symmetry.space_group_name_H-M   'P 1'
#
loop_
_entity.id
_entity.type
_entity.pdbx_description
1 polymer ?
#
loop_
_entity_poly.entity_id
_entity_poly.type
_entity_poly.pdbx_seq_one_letter_code
_entity_poly.pdbx_strand_id
1 'polypeptide(L)'
;MLLWAAEHGNLYVLQDVYYCHGDYDNLHRAMIHAITRGHLDIVKFIFEQRGPDLLDYVDGDKTFPCPLVMAIKQGDTEVMEYLYAWFVENQHDAFSYGPALCAATSSEVAKRLCAEQAIETSDLETAFACAAGKSHIEIMKLLQCSDQFNISFIDRAFAIAAGCDQMDAVKYLSKIEGYHTSTSALQEAFIDAAGGGYLGHGQIYRRYGKYFSINGCKSLC
;
A
#
# COMPACT_ATOMS: atom_id res chain seq x y z
N MET A 1 20.06 -1.73 -23.17
CA MET A 1 19.12 -2.49 -24.03
C MET A 1 18.21 -3.38 -23.21
N LEU A 2 18.74 -4.05 -22.18
CA LEU A 2 17.98 -4.85 -21.21
C LEU A 2 16.75 -4.13 -20.61
N LEU A 3 16.95 -2.91 -20.09
CA LEU A 3 15.86 -2.10 -19.50
C LEU A 3 14.74 -1.79 -20.49
N TRP A 4 15.10 -1.45 -21.73
CA TRP A 4 14.13 -1.15 -22.78
C TRP A 4 13.31 -2.40 -23.13
N ALA A 5 13.95 -3.56 -23.25
CA ALA A 5 13.27 -4.82 -23.50
C ALA A 5 12.30 -5.17 -22.36
N ALA A 6 12.73 -4.96 -21.11
CA ALA A 6 11.90 -5.17 -19.94
C ALA A 6 10.72 -4.19 -19.85
N GLU A 7 10.90 -2.93 -20.21
CA GLU A 7 9.81 -1.95 -20.21
C GLU A 7 8.76 -2.23 -21.29
N HIS A 8 9.17 -2.79 -22.43
CA HIS A 8 8.29 -3.02 -23.58
C HIS A 8 7.81 -4.48 -23.71
N GLY A 9 8.11 -5.35 -22.75
CA GLY A 9 7.65 -6.75 -22.76
C GLY A 9 8.30 -7.60 -23.86
N ASN A 10 9.52 -7.25 -24.28
CA ASN A 10 10.23 -7.99 -25.31
C ASN A 10 11.17 -9.03 -24.70
N LEU A 11 10.62 -10.20 -24.35
CA LEU A 11 11.38 -11.30 -23.78
C LEU A 11 12.52 -11.77 -24.68
N TYR A 12 12.34 -11.79 -26.01
CA TYR A 12 13.37 -12.24 -26.94
C TYR A 12 14.63 -11.37 -26.87
N VAL A 13 14.47 -10.05 -26.95
CA VAL A 13 15.60 -9.12 -26.84
C VAL A 13 16.21 -9.18 -25.44
N LEU A 14 15.39 -9.38 -24.41
CA LEU A 14 15.89 -9.52 -23.04
C LEU A 14 16.77 -10.77 -22.88
N GLN A 15 16.33 -11.92 -23.40
CA GLN A 15 17.07 -13.17 -23.39
C GLN A 15 18.37 -13.06 -24.20
N ASP A 16 18.32 -12.47 -25.39
CA ASP A 16 19.51 -12.27 -26.23
C ASP A 16 20.55 -11.38 -25.54
N VAL A 17 20.11 -10.28 -24.92
CA VAL A 17 21.01 -9.41 -24.14
C VAL A 17 21.56 -10.16 -22.92
N TYR A 18 20.73 -10.92 -22.22
CA TYR A 18 21.14 -11.69 -21.04
C TYR A 18 22.24 -12.72 -21.36
N TYR A 19 22.04 -13.54 -22.41
CA TYR A 19 22.97 -14.61 -22.77
C TYR A 19 24.19 -14.13 -23.54
N CYS A 20 24.04 -13.16 -24.45
CA CYS A 20 25.10 -12.78 -25.38
C CYS A 20 25.96 -11.61 -24.87
N HIS A 21 25.43 -10.75 -24.00
CA HIS A 21 26.08 -9.49 -23.62
C HIS A 21 26.49 -9.43 -22.14
N GLY A 22 26.00 -10.34 -21.29
CA GLY A 22 26.43 -10.46 -19.89
C GLY A 22 26.18 -9.22 -19.02
N ASP A 23 25.25 -8.34 -19.41
CA ASP A 23 24.86 -7.15 -18.64
C ASP A 23 23.89 -7.54 -17.53
N TYR A 24 24.43 -7.97 -16.39
CA TYR A 24 23.66 -8.41 -15.23
C TYR A 24 23.37 -7.27 -14.24
N ASP A 25 24.12 -6.18 -14.30
CA ASP A 25 24.04 -5.07 -13.35
C ASP A 25 22.67 -4.40 -13.40
N ASN A 26 22.00 -4.44 -14.55
CA ASN A 26 20.69 -3.83 -14.76
C ASN A 26 19.50 -4.78 -14.59
N LEU A 27 19.72 -6.04 -14.19
CA LEU A 27 18.65 -7.05 -14.14
C LEU A 27 17.57 -6.70 -13.10
N HIS A 28 17.98 -6.18 -11.95
CA HIS A 28 17.06 -5.71 -10.90
C HIS A 28 16.17 -4.56 -11.41
N ARG A 29 16.74 -3.57 -12.12
CA ARG A 29 15.97 -2.48 -12.74
C ARG A 29 15.06 -2.98 -13.85
N ALA A 30 15.54 -3.93 -14.66
CA ALA A 30 14.72 -4.58 -15.69
C ALA A 30 13.50 -5.26 -15.04
N MET A 31 13.70 -5.97 -13.94
CA MET A 31 12.62 -6.59 -13.17
C MET A 31 11.59 -5.59 -12.66
N ILE A 32 12.04 -4.45 -12.12
CA ILE A 32 11.14 -3.35 -11.71
C ILE A 32 10.30 -2.88 -12.90
N HIS A 33 10.92 -2.64 -14.06
CA HIS A 33 10.19 -2.24 -15.27
C HIS A 33 9.20 -3.30 -15.74
N ALA A 34 9.55 -4.58 -15.69
CA ALA A 34 8.65 -5.67 -16.05
C ALA A 34 7.45 -5.75 -15.11
N ILE A 35 7.66 -5.70 -13.78
CA ILE A 35 6.57 -5.72 -12.79
C ILE A 35 5.68 -4.49 -12.93
N THR A 36 6.27 -3.31 -13.10
CA THR A 36 5.49 -2.07 -13.25
C THR A 36 4.65 -2.01 -14.51
N ARG A 37 4.99 -2.79 -15.53
CA ARG A 37 4.30 -2.86 -16.81
C ARG A 37 3.45 -4.12 -16.98
N GLY A 38 3.54 -5.07 -16.06
CA GLY A 38 2.78 -6.32 -16.07
C GLY A 38 3.35 -7.42 -16.97
N HIS A 39 4.64 -7.38 -17.30
CA HIS A 39 5.27 -8.35 -18.20
C HIS A 39 5.68 -9.63 -17.45
N LEU A 40 4.69 -10.48 -17.17
CA LEU A 40 4.85 -11.71 -16.38
C LEU A 40 5.92 -12.66 -16.94
N ASP A 41 6.01 -12.79 -18.26
CA ASP A 41 6.96 -13.63 -18.96
C ASP A 41 8.42 -13.24 -18.66
N ILE A 42 8.69 -11.94 -18.61
CA ILE A 42 9.99 -11.40 -18.21
C ILE A 42 10.24 -11.61 -16.73
N VAL A 43 9.23 -11.39 -15.87
CA VAL A 43 9.35 -11.63 -14.42
C VAL A 43 9.72 -13.10 -14.14
N LYS A 44 9.02 -14.04 -14.78
CA LYS A 44 9.31 -15.48 -14.68
C LYS A 44 10.74 -15.79 -15.10
N PHE A 45 11.14 -15.31 -16.27
CA PHE A 45 12.49 -15.54 -16.78
C PHE A 45 13.55 -15.03 -15.80
N ILE A 46 13.39 -13.80 -15.28
CA ILE A 46 14.35 -13.21 -14.35
C ILE A 46 14.45 -14.02 -13.04
N PHE A 47 13.31 -14.47 -12.49
CA PHE A 47 13.27 -15.33 -11.30
C PHE A 47 13.89 -16.71 -11.52
N GLU A 48 13.68 -17.32 -12.68
CA GLU A 48 14.31 -18.60 -13.02
C GLU A 48 15.84 -18.49 -13.10
N GLN A 49 16.36 -17.33 -13.53
CA GLN A 49 17.81 -17.14 -13.69
C GLN A 49 18.53 -16.76 -12.41
N ARG A 50 17.94 -15.89 -11.58
CA ARG A 50 18.60 -15.31 -10.39
C ARG A 50 17.83 -15.47 -9.07
N GLY A 51 16.58 -15.92 -9.12
CA GLY A 51 15.80 -16.28 -7.93
C GLY A 51 15.79 -15.20 -6.82
N PRO A 52 16.04 -15.59 -5.55
CA PRO A 52 16.00 -14.69 -4.40
C PRO A 52 17.12 -13.65 -4.38
N ASP A 53 18.23 -13.85 -5.09
CA ASP A 53 19.38 -12.94 -5.05
C ASP A 53 19.00 -11.50 -5.48
N LEU A 54 17.91 -11.35 -6.23
CA LEU A 54 17.36 -10.06 -6.63
C LEU A 54 16.56 -9.37 -5.52
N LEU A 55 16.00 -10.13 -4.57
CA LEU A 55 15.22 -9.61 -3.45
C LEU A 55 16.09 -8.90 -2.42
N ASP A 56 17.32 -9.39 -2.24
CA ASP A 56 18.30 -8.83 -1.31
C ASP A 56 19.22 -7.79 -1.97
N TYR A 57 18.95 -7.43 -3.24
CA TYR A 57 19.75 -6.45 -3.96
C TYR A 57 19.62 -5.05 -3.34
N VAL A 58 20.75 -4.34 -3.28
CA VAL A 58 20.81 -2.96 -2.79
C VAL A 58 21.48 -2.08 -3.86
N ASP A 59 20.78 -1.02 -4.29
CA ASP A 59 21.31 0.00 -5.20
C ASP A 59 21.79 1.22 -4.37
N GLY A 60 23.04 1.20 -3.96
CA GLY A 60 23.61 2.23 -3.09
C GLY A 60 22.96 2.22 -1.70
N ASP A 61 22.29 3.31 -1.33
CA ASP A 61 21.56 3.42 -0.05
C ASP A 61 20.08 3.00 -0.15
N LYS A 62 19.64 2.51 -1.31
CA LYS A 62 18.23 2.12 -1.53
C LYS A 62 18.10 0.61 -1.61
N THR A 63 17.25 0.06 -0.76
CA THR A 63 16.84 -1.35 -0.84
C THR A 63 15.98 -1.58 -2.08
N PHE A 64 16.16 -2.74 -2.71
CA PHE A 64 15.27 -3.18 -3.76
C PHE A 64 13.85 -3.33 -3.18
N PRO A 65 12.85 -2.59 -3.71
CA PRO A 65 11.49 -2.70 -3.22
C PRO A 65 10.97 -4.14 -3.45
N CYS A 66 10.31 -4.72 -2.44
CA CYS A 66 9.73 -6.05 -2.54
C CYS A 66 8.86 -6.18 -3.82
N PRO A 67 9.21 -7.07 -4.77
CA PRO A 67 8.49 -7.27 -6.03
C PRO A 67 6.99 -7.46 -5.88
N LEU A 68 6.59 -8.22 -4.87
CA LEU A 68 5.18 -8.53 -4.63
C LEU A 68 4.41 -7.28 -4.21
N VAL A 69 4.96 -6.47 -3.29
CA VAL A 69 4.36 -5.19 -2.89
C VAL A 69 4.23 -4.25 -4.09
N MET A 70 5.20 -4.26 -5.01
CA MET A 70 5.11 -3.49 -6.25
C MET A 70 3.99 -3.98 -7.16
N ALA A 71 3.89 -5.30 -7.41
CA ALA A 71 2.83 -5.87 -8.23
C ALA A 71 1.44 -5.53 -7.66
N ILE A 72 1.27 -5.65 -6.35
CA ILE A 72 0.03 -5.28 -5.64
C ILE A 72 -0.30 -3.80 -5.84
N LYS A 73 0.70 -2.91 -5.72
CA LYS A 73 0.52 -1.47 -5.90
C LYS A 73 0.05 -1.13 -7.32
N GLN A 74 0.55 -1.85 -8.33
CA GLN A 74 0.13 -1.66 -9.72
C GLN A 74 -1.25 -2.29 -10.00
N GLY A 75 -1.69 -3.22 -9.15
CA GLY A 75 -2.95 -3.94 -9.34
C GLY A 75 -2.86 -5.02 -10.41
N ASP A 76 -1.65 -5.45 -10.79
CA ASP A 76 -1.48 -6.57 -11.71
C ASP A 76 -1.64 -7.88 -10.95
N THR A 77 -2.81 -8.51 -11.14
CA THR A 77 -3.13 -9.76 -10.47
C THR A 77 -2.29 -10.92 -10.98
N GLU A 78 -1.93 -10.98 -12.27
CA GLU A 78 -1.17 -12.13 -12.79
C GLU A 78 0.26 -12.16 -12.26
N VAL A 79 0.93 -11.00 -12.27
CA VAL A 79 2.27 -10.87 -11.69
C VAL A 79 2.22 -11.06 -10.18
N MET A 80 1.22 -10.51 -9.49
CA MET A 80 1.04 -10.70 -8.06
C MET A 80 0.89 -12.18 -7.69
N GLU A 81 -0.01 -12.92 -8.35
CA GLU A 81 -0.25 -14.35 -8.04
C GLU A 81 1.01 -15.19 -8.25
N TYR A 82 1.74 -14.94 -9.34
CA TYR A 82 3.00 -15.64 -9.59
C TYR A 82 4.04 -15.36 -8.50
N LEU A 83 4.25 -14.09 -8.16
CA LEU A 83 5.20 -13.71 -7.12
C LEU A 83 4.78 -14.27 -5.75
N TYR A 84 3.50 -14.20 -5.42
CA TYR A 84 2.96 -14.75 -4.19
C TYR A 84 3.21 -16.26 -4.08
N ALA A 85 2.86 -17.04 -5.10
CA ALA A 85 3.13 -18.48 -5.13
C ALA A 85 4.62 -18.77 -4.95
N TRP A 86 5.49 -18.01 -5.63
CA TRP A 86 6.93 -18.14 -5.49
C TRP A 86 7.40 -17.86 -4.06
N PHE A 87 6.92 -16.79 -3.41
CA PHE A 87 7.29 -16.45 -2.02
C PHE A 87 6.85 -17.53 -1.02
N VAL A 88 5.65 -18.08 -1.18
CA VAL A 88 5.11 -19.15 -0.33
C VAL A 88 5.90 -20.45 -0.52
N GLU A 89 6.17 -20.85 -1.76
CA GLU A 89 6.93 -22.06 -2.07
C GLU A 89 8.37 -22.00 -1.54
N ASN A 90 9.00 -20.83 -1.57
CA ASN A 90 10.41 -20.66 -1.19
C ASN A 90 10.61 -20.18 0.26
N GLN A 91 9.54 -19.99 1.04
CA GLN A 91 9.57 -19.55 2.45
C GLN A 91 10.50 -18.35 2.70
N HIS A 92 10.44 -17.35 1.81
CA HIS A 92 11.39 -16.25 1.86
C HIS A 92 10.94 -15.17 2.85
N ASP A 93 11.75 -14.91 3.87
CA ASP A 93 11.44 -14.01 5.00
C ASP A 93 11.34 -12.52 4.61
N ALA A 94 11.81 -12.13 3.41
CA ALA A 94 11.69 -10.74 2.94
C ALA A 94 10.25 -10.29 2.63
N PHE A 95 9.27 -11.20 2.65
CA PHE A 95 7.87 -10.86 2.45
C PHE A 95 7.19 -10.48 3.77
N SER A 96 6.88 -9.19 3.93
CA SER A 96 6.01 -8.70 5.02
C SER A 96 4.61 -8.40 4.47
N TYR A 97 3.60 -8.97 5.12
CA TYR A 97 2.18 -8.84 4.74
C TYR A 97 1.63 -7.42 4.98
N GLY A 98 2.13 -6.70 5.98
CA GLY A 98 1.71 -5.31 6.26
C GLY A 98 1.89 -4.35 5.10
N PRO A 99 3.12 -4.18 4.55
CA PRO A 99 3.36 -3.36 3.38
C PRO A 99 2.55 -3.77 2.15
N ALA A 100 2.35 -5.08 1.94
CA ALA A 100 1.51 -5.61 0.86
C ALA A 100 0.06 -5.17 1.02
N LEU A 101 -0.50 -5.27 2.23
CA LEU A 101 -1.87 -4.87 2.52
C LEU A 101 -2.07 -3.35 2.41
N CYS A 102 -1.08 -2.55 2.84
CA CYS A 102 -1.09 -1.10 2.67
C CYS A 102 -1.02 -0.66 1.19
N ALA A 103 -0.33 -1.45 0.36
CA ALA A 103 -0.21 -1.22 -1.07
C ALA A 103 -1.47 -1.59 -1.84
N ALA A 104 -2.32 -2.48 -1.30
CA ALA A 104 -3.53 -2.95 -1.96
C ALA A 104 -4.47 -1.81 -2.38
N THR A 105 -4.83 -1.82 -3.65
CA THR A 105 -5.79 -0.87 -4.25
C THR A 105 -7.13 -1.54 -4.56
N SER A 106 -7.12 -2.86 -4.75
CA SER A 106 -8.30 -3.68 -5.00
C SER A 106 -8.75 -4.41 -3.74
N SER A 107 -10.06 -4.45 -3.52
CA SER A 107 -10.67 -5.22 -2.44
C SER A 107 -10.46 -6.72 -2.60
N GLU A 108 -10.31 -7.22 -3.84
CA GLU A 108 -10.04 -8.64 -4.11
C GLU A 108 -8.63 -9.02 -3.65
N VAL A 109 -7.64 -8.18 -3.96
CA VAL A 109 -6.26 -8.39 -3.51
C VAL A 109 -6.18 -8.33 -1.99
N ALA A 110 -6.84 -7.36 -1.37
CA ALA A 110 -6.90 -7.26 0.09
C ALA A 110 -7.55 -8.50 0.74
N LYS A 111 -8.65 -9.01 0.18
CA LYS A 111 -9.29 -10.26 0.67
C LYS A 111 -8.35 -11.44 0.63
N ARG A 112 -7.61 -11.62 -0.48
CA ARG A 112 -6.65 -12.72 -0.63
C ARG A 112 -5.57 -12.65 0.45
N LEU A 113 -4.94 -11.48 0.59
CA LEU A 113 -3.90 -11.25 1.62
C LEU A 113 -4.42 -11.51 3.05
N CYS A 114 -5.68 -11.16 3.34
CA CYS A 114 -6.29 -11.43 4.65
C CYS A 114 -6.67 -12.90 4.89
N ALA A 115 -6.87 -13.70 3.84
CA ALA A 115 -7.36 -15.08 3.97
C ALA A 115 -6.25 -16.09 4.32
N GLU A 116 -5.01 -15.79 4.00
CA GLU A 116 -3.92 -16.78 3.98
C GLU A 116 -3.08 -16.79 5.26
N GLN A 117 -2.96 -15.66 5.97
CA GLN A 117 -2.22 -15.58 7.24
C GLN A 117 -2.85 -14.61 8.25
N ALA A 118 -2.53 -14.85 9.52
CA ALA A 118 -2.82 -13.91 10.60
C ALA A 118 -1.96 -12.66 10.42
N ILE A 119 -2.57 -11.58 9.96
CA ILE A 119 -1.96 -10.24 9.90
C ILE A 119 -1.69 -9.78 11.33
N GLU A 120 -0.53 -9.18 11.60
CA GLU A 120 -0.25 -8.58 12.91
C GLU A 120 -1.17 -7.38 13.17
N THR A 121 -1.50 -7.11 14.43
CA THR A 121 -2.37 -5.98 14.80
C THR A 121 -1.81 -4.62 14.34
N SER A 122 -0.49 -4.45 14.39
CA SER A 122 0.25 -3.26 13.92
C SER A 122 0.12 -3.05 12.42
N ASP A 123 0.26 -4.13 11.65
CA ASP A 123 0.11 -4.14 10.19
C ASP A 123 -1.35 -3.87 9.79
N LEU A 124 -2.30 -4.44 10.53
CA LEU A 124 -3.72 -4.20 10.33
C LEU A 124 -4.10 -2.73 10.58
N GLU A 125 -3.62 -2.14 11.67
CA GLU A 125 -3.83 -0.72 11.99
C GLU A 125 -3.26 0.17 10.87
N THR A 126 -2.02 -0.11 10.44
CA THR A 126 -1.36 0.66 9.39
C THR A 126 -2.09 0.54 8.06
N ALA A 127 -2.51 -0.67 7.69
CA ALA A 127 -3.27 -0.92 6.47
C ALA A 127 -4.64 -0.23 6.49
N PHE A 128 -5.35 -0.26 7.61
CA PHE A 128 -6.62 0.43 7.77
C PHE A 128 -6.47 1.95 7.60
N ALA A 129 -5.43 2.53 8.20
CA ALA A 129 -5.14 3.95 8.06
C ALA A 129 -4.71 4.34 6.64
N CYS A 130 -3.90 3.51 5.97
CA CYS A 130 -3.54 3.69 4.56
C CYS A 130 -4.76 3.62 3.63
N ALA A 131 -5.67 2.67 3.86
CA ALA A 131 -6.91 2.55 3.09
C ALA A 131 -7.80 3.79 3.27
N ALA A 132 -7.86 4.35 4.48
CA ALA A 132 -8.57 5.59 4.77
C ALA A 132 -7.97 6.80 4.04
N GLY A 133 -6.64 6.94 4.04
CA GLY A 133 -5.91 7.98 3.31
C GLY A 133 -6.07 7.92 1.79
N LYS A 134 -6.43 6.76 1.23
CA LYS A 134 -6.73 6.55 -0.20
C LYS A 134 -8.23 6.52 -0.51
N SER A 135 -9.10 6.69 0.51
CA SER A 135 -10.56 6.53 0.40
C SER A 135 -11.00 5.17 -0.16
N HIS A 136 -10.27 4.10 0.14
CA HIS A 136 -10.61 2.73 -0.26
C HIS A 136 -11.59 2.11 0.73
N ILE A 137 -12.83 2.60 0.71
CA ILE A 137 -13.87 2.24 1.69
C ILE A 137 -14.16 0.73 1.74
N GLU A 138 -14.14 0.04 0.59
CA GLU A 138 -14.36 -1.42 0.57
C GLU A 138 -13.23 -2.19 1.27
N ILE A 139 -11.98 -1.72 1.15
CA ILE A 139 -10.85 -2.30 1.90
C ILE A 139 -11.03 -2.02 3.39
N MET A 140 -11.42 -0.79 3.77
CA MET A 140 -11.68 -0.45 5.17
C MET A 140 -12.75 -1.35 5.80
N LYS A 141 -13.86 -1.60 5.09
CA LYS A 141 -14.91 -2.54 5.53
C LYS A 141 -14.38 -3.96 5.73
N LEU A 142 -13.56 -4.44 4.79
CA LEU A 142 -12.96 -5.78 4.89
C LEU A 142 -12.07 -5.91 6.11
N LEU A 143 -11.20 -4.92 6.35
CA LEU A 143 -10.31 -4.90 7.51
C LEU A 143 -11.08 -4.77 8.84
N GLN A 144 -12.22 -4.07 8.83
CA GLN A 144 -13.10 -3.96 9.99
C GLN A 144 -13.76 -5.29 10.38
N CYS A 145 -13.94 -6.22 9.43
CA CYS A 145 -14.45 -7.56 9.71
C CYS A 145 -13.41 -8.51 10.32
N SER A 146 -12.14 -8.07 10.46
CA SER A 146 -11.10 -8.87 11.11
C SER A 146 -11.30 -8.92 12.62
N ASP A 147 -11.10 -10.10 13.23
CA ASP A 147 -11.20 -10.29 14.68
C ASP A 147 -10.18 -9.44 15.46
N GLN A 148 -9.10 -9.04 14.81
CA GLN A 148 -8.05 -8.20 15.39
C GLN A 148 -8.35 -6.70 15.32
N PHE A 149 -9.49 -6.30 14.73
CA PHE A 149 -9.84 -4.90 14.58
C PHE A 149 -10.12 -4.23 15.93
N ASN A 150 -9.46 -3.10 16.17
CA ASN A 150 -9.67 -2.28 17.36
C ASN A 150 -10.18 -0.89 16.97
N ILE A 151 -11.14 -0.39 17.74
CA ILE A 151 -11.71 0.94 17.54
C ILE A 151 -10.66 2.07 17.68
N SER A 152 -9.56 1.83 18.40
CA SER A 152 -8.44 2.77 18.51
C SER A 152 -7.77 3.07 17.16
N PHE A 153 -7.84 2.15 16.19
CA PHE A 153 -7.27 2.34 14.85
C PHE A 153 -7.96 3.48 14.07
N ILE A 154 -9.20 3.78 14.44
CA ILE A 154 -10.02 4.77 13.74
C ILE A 154 -9.45 6.18 13.92
N ASP A 155 -8.85 6.50 15.07
CA ASP A 155 -8.26 7.81 15.33
C ASP A 155 -7.13 8.13 14.34
N ARG A 156 -6.21 7.17 14.16
CA ARG A 156 -5.12 7.29 13.18
C ARG A 156 -5.64 7.33 11.74
N ALA A 157 -6.61 6.48 11.42
CA ALA A 157 -7.24 6.47 10.10
C ALA A 157 -7.98 7.78 9.79
N PHE A 158 -8.61 8.38 10.79
CA PHE A 158 -9.30 9.66 10.68
C PHE A 158 -8.31 10.80 10.43
N ALA A 159 -7.21 10.85 11.19
CA ALA A 159 -6.14 11.84 10.99
C ALA A 159 -5.58 11.79 9.57
N ILE A 160 -5.20 10.60 9.11
CA ILE A 160 -4.66 10.40 7.76
C ILE A 160 -5.69 10.73 6.67
N ALA A 161 -6.94 10.27 6.81
CA ALA A 161 -8.00 10.59 5.85
C ALA A 161 -8.26 12.11 5.75
N ALA A 162 -8.23 12.82 6.88
CA ALA A 162 -8.38 14.28 6.90
C ALA A 162 -7.18 14.99 6.27
N GLY A 163 -5.95 14.55 6.59
CA GLY A 163 -4.71 15.05 5.99
C GLY A 163 -4.65 14.88 4.48
N CYS A 164 -5.21 13.78 3.96
CA CYS A 164 -5.31 13.49 2.53
C CYS A 164 -6.59 14.05 1.86
N ASP A 165 -7.40 14.86 2.55
CA ASP A 165 -8.72 15.39 2.13
C ASP A 165 -9.72 14.33 1.64
N GLN A 166 -9.63 13.10 2.16
CA GLN A 166 -10.52 11.98 1.82
C GLN A 166 -11.81 12.04 2.63
N MET A 167 -12.70 12.96 2.24
CA MET A 167 -13.96 13.20 2.95
C MET A 167 -14.90 12.00 3.01
N ASP A 168 -14.86 11.10 2.03
CA ASP A 168 -15.73 9.93 2.02
C ASP A 168 -15.29 8.90 3.06
N ALA A 169 -13.96 8.72 3.24
CA ALA A 169 -13.42 7.95 4.35
C ALA A 169 -13.77 8.58 5.69
N VAL A 170 -13.62 9.90 5.84
CA VAL A 170 -14.00 10.60 7.09
C VAL A 170 -15.47 10.42 7.43
N LYS A 171 -16.38 10.58 6.46
CA LYS A 171 -17.82 10.34 6.67
C LYS A 171 -18.10 8.88 7.04
N TYR A 172 -17.38 7.94 6.43
CA TYR A 172 -17.51 6.52 6.73
C TYR A 172 -17.08 6.25 8.18
N LEU A 173 -15.90 6.71 8.58
CA LEU A 173 -15.36 6.54 9.93
C LEU A 173 -16.26 7.14 11.00
N SER A 174 -16.82 8.34 10.76
CA SER A 174 -17.75 8.99 11.70
C SER A 174 -19.11 8.29 11.84
N LYS A 175 -19.44 7.34 10.96
CA LYS A 175 -20.66 6.53 11.04
C LYS A 175 -20.45 5.18 11.72
N ILE A 176 -19.20 4.81 12.04
CA ILE A 176 -18.91 3.55 12.72
C ILE A 176 -19.49 3.64 14.14
N GLU A 177 -20.35 2.69 14.50
CA GLU A 177 -20.99 2.63 15.82
C GLU A 177 -19.94 2.48 16.92
N GLY A 178 -20.09 3.24 18.01
CA GLY A 178 -19.16 3.22 19.14
C GLY A 178 -17.91 4.08 18.99
N TYR A 179 -17.65 4.66 17.81
CA TYR A 179 -16.52 5.56 17.62
C TYR A 179 -16.86 6.99 18.01
N HIS A 180 -16.07 7.55 18.93
CA HIS A 180 -16.06 8.97 19.24
C HIS A 180 -14.66 9.50 18.93
N THR A 181 -14.57 10.47 18.01
CA THR A 181 -13.27 11.05 17.63
C THR A 181 -12.59 11.64 18.84
N SER A 182 -11.38 11.17 19.17
CA SER A 182 -10.64 11.74 20.30
C SER A 182 -10.19 13.16 19.98
N THR A 183 -10.03 13.98 21.03
CA THR A 183 -9.52 15.35 20.88
C THR A 183 -8.12 15.36 20.26
N SER A 184 -7.29 14.36 20.55
CA SER A 184 -5.98 14.16 19.95
C SER A 184 -6.07 13.85 18.46
N ALA A 185 -6.95 12.93 18.04
CA ALA A 185 -7.13 12.61 16.63
C ALA A 185 -7.66 13.82 15.83
N LEU A 186 -8.51 14.65 16.43
CA LEU A 186 -8.97 15.89 15.84
C LEU A 186 -7.84 16.92 15.66
N GLN A 187 -6.95 17.04 16.64
CA GLN A 187 -5.80 17.94 16.57
C GLN A 187 -4.79 17.46 15.52
N GLU A 188 -4.50 16.17 15.48
CA GLU A 188 -3.61 15.56 14.48
C GLU A 188 -4.18 15.73 13.07
N ALA A 189 -5.47 15.42 12.87
CA ALA A 189 -6.18 15.68 11.62
C ALA A 189 -6.08 17.14 11.16
N PHE A 190 -6.15 18.09 12.10
CA PHE A 190 -6.03 19.51 11.79
C PHE A 190 -4.62 19.89 11.34
N ILE A 191 -3.60 19.42 12.07
CA ILE A 191 -2.19 19.65 11.74
C ILE A 191 -1.88 19.07 10.36
N ASP A 192 -2.31 17.84 10.10
CA ASP A 192 -2.05 17.16 8.83
C ASP A 192 -2.79 17.82 7.66
N ALA A 193 -4.06 18.20 7.84
CA ALA A 193 -4.83 18.88 6.81
C ALA A 193 -4.30 20.29 6.49
N ALA A 194 -3.76 21.00 7.50
CA ALA A 194 -3.12 22.29 7.32
C ALA A 194 -1.73 22.16 6.65
N GLY A 195 -0.96 21.15 7.06
CA GLY A 195 0.36 20.84 6.49
C GLY A 195 0.30 20.34 5.04
N GLY A 196 -0.77 19.64 4.66
CA GLY A 196 -1.02 19.18 3.28
C GLY A 196 -1.32 20.30 2.28
N GLY A 197 -1.55 21.53 2.73
CA GLY A 197 -1.81 22.69 1.86
C GLY A 197 -3.17 22.67 1.14
N TYR A 198 -4.01 21.66 1.39
CA TYR A 198 -5.27 21.46 0.69
C TYR A 198 -6.38 22.43 1.15
N LEU A 199 -6.32 22.95 2.38
CA LEU A 199 -7.35 23.81 2.95
C LEU A 199 -6.74 24.86 3.89
N GLY A 200 -7.21 26.11 3.80
CA GLY A 200 -6.93 27.12 4.83
C GLY A 200 -7.63 26.78 6.15
N HIS A 201 -7.07 27.21 7.29
CA HIS A 201 -7.59 26.89 8.65
C HIS A 201 -9.12 27.06 8.77
N GLY A 202 -9.70 28.14 8.24
CA GLY A 202 -11.15 28.40 8.29
C GLY A 202 -12.01 27.50 7.39
N GLN A 203 -11.43 26.83 6.39
CA GLN A 203 -12.12 25.80 5.61
C GLN A 203 -12.07 24.45 6.30
N ILE A 204 -10.95 24.11 6.97
CA ILE A 204 -10.83 22.90 7.79
C ILE A 204 -11.89 22.93 8.91
N TYR A 205 -12.00 24.04 9.64
CA TYR A 205 -13.03 24.21 10.68
C TYR A 205 -14.46 24.13 10.14
N ARG A 206 -14.75 24.61 8.94
CA ARG A 206 -16.10 24.45 8.36
C ARG A 206 -16.39 23.02 7.90
N ARG A 207 -15.39 22.35 7.33
CA ARG A 207 -15.53 21.04 6.68
C ARG A 207 -15.58 19.91 7.69
N TYR A 208 -14.74 20.01 8.73
CA TYR A 208 -14.66 19.04 9.81
C TYR A 208 -15.44 19.48 11.05
N GLY A 209 -15.80 20.78 11.16
CA GLY A 209 -16.53 21.44 12.27
C GLY A 209 -17.69 20.65 12.89
N LYS A 210 -18.49 20.04 12.03
CA LYS A 210 -19.65 19.22 12.43
C LYS A 210 -19.27 17.95 13.20
N TYR A 211 -18.07 17.43 12.99
CA TYR A 211 -17.51 16.31 13.74
C TYR A 211 -16.89 16.77 15.08
N PHE A 212 -16.59 18.07 15.26
CA PHE A 212 -16.15 18.66 16.54
C PHE A 212 -17.31 18.87 17.53
N SER A 213 -18.53 19.09 17.03
CA SER A 213 -19.71 19.39 17.88
C SER A 213 -20.20 18.21 18.72
N ILE A 214 -19.73 16.99 18.45
CA ILE A 214 -20.09 15.79 19.23
C ILE A 214 -19.37 15.78 20.59
N ASN A 215 -18.30 16.56 20.77
CA ASN A 215 -17.48 16.58 21.99
C ASN A 215 -17.53 17.88 22.81
N GLY A 216 -18.57 18.72 22.67
CA GLY A 216 -18.84 19.77 23.66
C GLY A 216 -17.83 20.93 23.76
N CYS A 217 -16.85 21.07 22.87
CA CYS A 217 -16.00 22.26 22.82
C CYS A 217 -16.72 23.41 22.09
N LYS A 218 -17.65 24.05 22.80
CA LYS A 218 -18.08 25.43 22.51
C LYS A 218 -16.98 26.40 22.96
N SER A 219 -16.00 26.65 22.10
CA SER A 219 -15.33 27.96 22.01
C SER A 219 -14.12 27.78 21.10
N LEU A 220 -14.11 28.52 19.99
CA LEU A 220 -12.95 29.21 19.41
C LEU A 220 -13.53 30.03 18.25
N CYS A 221 -14.28 31.07 18.64
CA CYS A 221 -14.35 32.30 17.87
C CYS A 221 -13.10 33.13 18.18
#